data_AF-A0A7J7HPA4-F1
#
_entry.id   AF-A0A7J7HPA4-F1
#
_cell.length_a   1.000
_cell.length_b   1.000
_cell.length_c   1.000
_cell.angle_alpha   90.00
_cell.angle_beta   90.00
_cell.angle_gamma   90.00
#
_symmetry.space_group_name_H-M   'P 1'
#
loop_
_entity.id
_entity.type
_entity.pdbx_description
1 polymer ?
#
loop_
_entity_poly.entity_id
_entity_poly.type
_entity_poly.pdbx_seq_one_letter_code
_entity_poly.pdbx_strand_id
1 'polypeptide(L)'
;MELIGGKSSNRPKRLRTRSPFKSFTLPKEMKSSSLHQISLAALFTLLHCTTIMNSCLANNTNNNTEYITKSCATMLYPQLCYKSLSKYANKIQSSPKILAITALSVSLFAAQSTSKLMSNLSKTPNLHSGEAATLADCVEVMGDSVDELQRSVDELTLRDILIIGD
;
A
#
# COMPACT_ATOMS: atom_id res chain seq x y z
N MET A 1 -23.06 14.90 26.70
CA MET A 1 -22.01 15.47 27.56
C MET A 1 -21.09 16.34 26.71
N GLU A 2 -21.31 17.65 26.71
CA GLU A 2 -20.21 18.61 26.54
C GLU A 2 -19.55 18.81 27.90
N LEU A 3 -18.21 18.91 27.96
CA LEU A 3 -17.45 19.88 28.76
C LEU A 3 -15.96 19.95 28.31
N ILE A 4 -15.66 20.98 27.50
CA ILE A 4 -14.65 22.05 27.65
C ILE A 4 -13.18 21.75 28.06
N GLY A 5 -12.24 22.26 27.22
CA GLY A 5 -10.94 22.88 27.59
C GLY A 5 -9.68 22.08 27.20
N GLY A 6 -8.59 22.58 26.59
CA GLY A 6 -8.16 23.92 26.18
C GLY A 6 -6.61 23.98 26.08
N LYS A 7 -6.08 24.21 24.87
CA LYS A 7 -4.78 24.80 24.42
C LYS A 7 -3.40 24.37 25.00
N SER A 8 -2.48 24.03 24.08
CA SER A 8 -1.16 24.72 23.87
C SER A 8 -0.50 24.21 22.58
N SER A 9 -0.59 24.92 21.46
CA SER A 9 0.44 25.84 20.94
C SER A 9 1.87 25.27 20.88
N ASN A 10 2.25 24.70 19.74
CA ASN A 10 3.58 24.94 19.19
C ASN A 10 3.61 24.82 17.67
N ARG A 11 3.80 25.97 17.01
CA ARG A 11 3.91 26.13 15.55
C ARG A 11 5.39 26.36 15.23
N PRO A 12 6.10 25.50 14.48
CA PRO A 12 7.45 25.82 14.07
C PRO A 12 7.44 26.97 13.06
N LYS A 13 8.23 27.99 13.36
CA LYS A 13 8.40 29.21 12.58
C LYS A 13 9.06 28.90 11.24
N ARG A 14 8.42 29.35 10.17
CA ARG A 14 8.92 29.35 8.79
C ARG A 14 10.19 30.23 8.73
N LEU A 15 11.37 29.62 8.67
CA LEU A 15 12.61 30.35 8.36
C LEU A 15 12.65 30.61 6.85
N ARG A 16 12.32 31.86 6.48
CA ARG A 16 12.59 32.42 5.17
C ARG A 16 14.04 32.89 5.15
N THR A 17 14.98 32.02 4.79
CA THR A 17 16.35 32.45 4.50
C THR A 17 16.38 33.02 3.09
N ARG A 18 16.35 34.36 3.03
CA ARG A 18 16.73 35.15 1.87
C ARG A 18 18.24 35.28 1.92
N SER A 19 18.97 34.56 1.07
CA SER A 19 20.40 34.77 0.85
C SER A 19 20.64 35.40 -0.52
N PRO A 20 21.72 36.19 -0.68
CA PRO A 20 21.80 37.27 -1.65
C PRO A 20 22.18 36.75 -3.04
N PHE A 21 21.60 37.36 -4.07
CA PHE A 21 22.17 37.36 -5.42
C PHE A 21 23.57 37.99 -5.33
N LYS A 22 24.61 37.16 -5.31
CA LYS A 22 25.98 37.61 -5.60
C LYS A 22 26.20 37.44 -7.10
N SER A 23 26.55 38.56 -7.71
CA SER A 23 26.87 38.78 -9.12
C SER A 23 27.83 37.73 -9.69
N PHE A 24 27.52 37.27 -10.90
CA PHE A 24 28.43 36.56 -11.79
C PHE A 24 29.62 37.46 -12.14
N THR A 25 30.81 37.09 -11.68
CA THR A 25 32.07 37.52 -12.28
C THR A 25 32.77 36.28 -12.84
N LEU A 26 33.01 36.29 -14.15
CA LEU A 26 33.80 35.31 -14.90
C LEU A 26 35.30 35.41 -14.54
N PRO A 27 35.96 34.29 -14.20
CA PRO A 27 37.37 34.06 -14.52
C PRO A 27 37.44 32.90 -15.53
N LYS A 28 37.78 33.15 -16.80
CA LYS A 28 39.15 33.15 -17.36
C LYS A 28 39.86 31.79 -17.26
N GLU A 29 40.16 31.27 -18.45
CA GLU A 29 41.17 30.25 -18.80
C GLU A 29 40.90 28.79 -18.40
N MET A 30 40.53 27.99 -19.41
CA MET A 30 40.27 26.55 -19.35
C MET A 30 41.60 25.78 -19.39
N LYS A 31 42.05 25.26 -18.24
CA LYS A 31 43.20 24.34 -18.14
C LYS A 31 42.68 22.89 -18.27
N SER A 32 43.40 22.05 -19.01
CA SER A 32 43.10 20.60 -19.21
C SER A 32 42.75 19.82 -17.92
N SER A 33 43.23 20.29 -16.76
CA SER A 33 42.90 19.81 -15.41
C SER A 33 41.41 19.91 -15.03
N SER A 34 40.64 20.77 -15.70
CA SER A 34 39.23 21.07 -15.40
C SER A 34 38.26 20.00 -15.89
N LEU A 35 38.57 19.26 -16.96
CA LEU A 35 37.70 18.19 -17.47
C LEU A 35 37.61 17.02 -16.49
N HIS A 36 38.72 16.68 -15.85
CA HIS A 36 38.76 15.63 -14.81
C HIS A 36 37.96 16.03 -13.57
N GLN A 37 38.02 17.31 -13.17
CA GLN A 37 37.23 17.82 -12.06
C GLN A 37 35.73 17.87 -12.37
N ILE A 38 35.34 18.26 -13.59
CA ILE A 38 33.94 18.26 -14.04
C ILE A 38 33.40 16.83 -14.11
N SER A 39 34.18 15.89 -14.67
CA SER A 39 33.82 14.47 -14.74
C SER A 39 33.64 13.87 -13.34
N LEU A 40 34.57 14.14 -12.43
CA LEU A 40 34.48 13.68 -11.03
C LEU A 40 33.26 14.29 -10.32
N ALA A 41 33.01 15.59 -10.50
CA ALA A 41 31.84 16.26 -9.94
C ALA A 41 30.52 15.68 -10.48
N ALA A 42 30.46 15.38 -11.78
CA ALA A 42 29.30 14.75 -12.41
C ALA A 42 29.06 13.31 -11.90
N LEU A 43 30.13 12.54 -11.69
CA LEU A 43 30.04 11.20 -11.11
C LEU A 43 29.54 11.25 -9.65
N PHE A 44 30.06 12.21 -8.86
CA PHE A 44 29.58 12.43 -7.50
C PHE A 44 28.11 12.85 -7.51
N THR A 45 27.68 13.81 -8.32
CA THR A 45 26.26 14.23 -8.35
C THR A 45 25.33 13.10 -8.76
N LEU A 46 25.73 12.23 -9.71
CA LEU A 46 24.98 11.02 -10.06
C LEU A 46 24.86 10.04 -8.88
N LEU A 47 25.93 9.81 -8.13
CA LEU A 47 25.93 8.95 -6.94
C LEU A 47 25.07 9.51 -5.80
N HIS A 48 25.05 10.83 -5.63
CA HIS A 48 24.16 11.47 -4.66
C HIS A 48 22.69 11.41 -5.11
N CYS A 49 22.42 11.49 -6.41
CA CYS A 49 21.07 11.38 -6.94
C CYS A 49 20.47 9.99 -6.69
N THR A 50 21.24 8.92 -6.88
CA THR A 50 20.76 7.54 -6.64
C THR A 50 20.47 7.28 -5.16
N THR A 51 21.31 7.78 -4.25
CA THR A 51 21.11 7.63 -2.80
C THR A 51 19.89 8.39 -2.27
N ILE A 52 19.62 9.59 -2.80
CA ILE A 52 18.43 10.37 -2.45
C ILE A 52 17.17 9.65 -2.92
N MET A 53 17.14 9.18 -4.17
CA MET A 53 15.97 8.46 -4.72
C MET A 53 15.67 7.18 -3.93
N ASN A 54 16.70 6.40 -3.57
CA ASN A 54 16.52 5.21 -2.73
C ASN A 54 15.98 5.55 -1.33
N SER A 55 16.44 6.65 -0.73
CA SER A 55 15.96 7.09 0.59
C SER A 55 14.49 7.52 0.55
N CYS A 56 14.08 8.24 -0.49
CA CYS A 56 12.68 8.62 -0.69
C CYS A 56 11.77 7.40 -0.89
N LEU A 57 12.21 6.42 -1.70
CA LEU A 57 11.46 5.20 -1.95
C LEU A 57 11.35 4.32 -0.70
N ALA A 58 12.45 4.17 0.05
CA ALA A 58 12.45 3.45 1.32
C ALA A 58 11.52 4.12 2.35
N ASN A 59 11.57 5.45 2.47
CA ASN A 59 10.69 6.20 3.37
C ASN A 59 9.20 6.04 3.01
N ASN A 60 8.86 6.10 1.72
CA ASN A 60 7.48 5.90 1.26
C ASN A 60 7.00 4.46 1.56
N THR A 61 7.86 3.47 1.31
CA THR A 61 7.56 2.06 1.60
C THR A 61 7.30 1.86 3.10
N ASN A 62 8.12 2.49 3.97
CA ASN A 62 7.94 2.45 5.42
C ASN A 62 6.63 3.10 5.88
N ASN A 63 6.28 4.26 5.32
CA ASN A 63 5.02 4.93 5.66
C ASN A 63 3.79 4.11 5.24
N ASN A 64 3.85 3.46 4.07
CA ASN A 64 2.75 2.63 3.57
C ASN A 64 2.57 1.36 4.41
N THR A 65 3.66 0.71 4.84
CA THR A 65 3.59 -0.45 5.74
C THR A 65 3.16 -0.06 7.15
N GLU A 66 3.53 1.14 7.63
CA GLU A 66 3.05 1.69 8.91
C GLU A 66 1.53 1.93 8.87
N TYR A 67 1.00 2.48 7.77
CA TYR A 67 -0.44 2.65 7.60
C TYR A 67 -1.20 1.32 7.69
N ILE A 68 -0.70 0.28 7.02
CA ILE A 68 -1.28 -1.08 7.11
C ILE A 68 -1.18 -1.60 8.54
N THR A 69 -0.04 -1.41 9.21
CA THR A 69 0.16 -1.85 10.60
C THR A 69 -0.89 -1.25 11.53
N LYS A 70 -1.12 0.07 11.44
CA LYS A 70 -2.15 0.77 12.22
C LYS A 70 -3.56 0.29 11.89
N SER A 71 -3.85 0.11 10.60
CA SER A 71 -5.17 -0.34 10.14
C SER A 71 -5.49 -1.77 10.62
N CYS A 72 -4.50 -2.67 10.60
CA CYS A 72 -4.66 -4.04 11.06
C CYS A 72 -4.74 -4.18 12.59
N ALA A 73 -4.27 -3.19 13.36
CA ALA A 73 -4.23 -3.26 14.82
C ALA A 73 -5.63 -3.34 15.47
N THR A 74 -6.67 -2.87 14.77
CA THR A 74 -8.07 -2.90 15.23
C THR A 74 -8.83 -4.14 14.76
N MET A 75 -8.23 -5.00 13.95
CA MET A 75 -8.85 -6.23 13.44
C MET A 75 -8.65 -7.41 14.40
N LEU A 76 -9.53 -8.42 14.30
CA LEU A 76 -9.49 -9.63 15.13
C LEU A 76 -8.21 -10.45 14.94
N TYR A 77 -7.61 -10.43 13.74
CA TYR A 77 -6.37 -11.15 13.42
C TYR A 77 -5.29 -10.20 12.88
N PRO A 78 -4.67 -9.35 13.73
CA PRO A 78 -3.76 -8.29 13.28
C PRO A 78 -2.56 -8.82 12.48
N GLN A 79 -1.97 -9.94 12.92
CA GLN A 79 -0.81 -10.54 12.27
C GLN A 79 -1.16 -11.11 10.90
N LEU A 80 -2.31 -11.79 10.77
CA LEU A 80 -2.77 -12.31 9.49
C LEU A 80 -3.10 -11.17 8.53
N CYS A 81 -3.77 -10.11 9.02
CA CYS A 81 -4.06 -8.91 8.25
C CYS A 81 -2.78 -8.29 7.68
N TYR A 82 -1.79 -8.01 8.53
CA TYR A 82 -0.54 -7.40 8.09
C TYR A 82 0.20 -8.27 7.07
N LYS A 83 0.33 -9.58 7.34
CA LYS A 83 0.99 -10.52 6.42
C LYS A 83 0.27 -10.58 5.06
N SER A 84 -1.06 -10.49 5.06
CA SER A 84 -1.87 -10.56 3.85
C SER A 84 -1.78 -9.28 3.02
N LEU A 85 -1.72 -8.12 3.68
CA LEU A 85 -1.83 -6.80 3.04
C LEU A 85 -0.49 -6.10 2.78
N SER A 86 0.55 -6.38 3.56
CA SER A 86 1.86 -5.67 3.47
C SER A 86 2.48 -5.70 2.07
N LYS A 87 2.31 -6.81 1.32
CA LYS A 87 2.76 -6.93 -0.07
C LYS A 87 2.07 -5.96 -1.03
N TYR A 88 0.92 -5.41 -0.64
CA TYR A 88 0.17 -4.40 -1.39
C TYR A 88 0.36 -2.97 -0.85
N ALA A 89 1.32 -2.74 0.05
CA ALA A 89 1.56 -1.42 0.66
C ALA A 89 1.67 -0.28 -0.38
N ASN A 90 2.39 -0.49 -1.48
CA ASN A 90 2.52 0.53 -2.52
C ASN A 90 1.22 0.82 -3.29
N LYS A 91 0.31 -0.16 -3.38
CA LYS A 91 -1.03 0.03 -3.98
C LYS A 91 -1.96 0.73 -3.01
N ILE A 92 -1.95 0.30 -1.75
CA ILE A 92 -2.82 0.80 -0.68
C ILE A 92 -2.45 2.23 -0.28
N GLN A 93 -1.15 2.52 -0.21
CA GLN A 93 -0.59 3.77 0.30
C GLN A 93 -1.21 4.10 1.67
N SER A 94 -1.92 5.22 1.79
CA SER A 94 -2.70 5.60 2.97
C SER A 94 -4.19 5.76 2.66
N SER A 95 -4.70 5.01 1.68
CA SER A 95 -6.12 5.09 1.27
C SER A 95 -6.96 4.02 1.98
N PRO A 96 -7.95 4.40 2.81
CA PRO A 96 -8.84 3.44 3.48
C PRO A 96 -9.71 2.68 2.47
N LYS A 97 -10.13 3.34 1.38
CA LYS A 97 -10.92 2.70 0.32
C LYS A 97 -10.12 1.62 -0.41
N ILE A 98 -8.89 1.95 -0.84
CA ILE A 98 -8.03 0.99 -1.54
C ILE A 98 -7.62 -0.15 -0.61
N LEU A 99 -7.42 0.12 0.69
CA LEU A 99 -7.20 -0.90 1.70
C LEU A 99 -8.37 -1.88 1.76
N ALA A 100 -9.61 -1.38 1.86
CA ALA A 100 -10.81 -2.21 1.92
C ALA A 100 -11.01 -3.06 0.66
N ILE A 101 -10.90 -2.45 -0.53
CA ILE A 101 -11.02 -3.17 -1.82
C ILE A 101 -9.92 -4.24 -1.94
N THR A 102 -8.69 -3.92 -1.54
CA THR A 102 -7.58 -4.89 -1.59
C THR A 102 -7.81 -6.04 -0.62
N ALA A 103 -8.28 -5.77 0.60
CA ALA A 103 -8.62 -6.79 1.59
C ALA A 103 -9.74 -7.71 1.08
N LEU A 104 -10.82 -7.14 0.52
CA LEU A 104 -11.91 -7.91 -0.08
C LEU A 104 -11.43 -8.78 -1.25
N SER A 105 -10.58 -8.23 -2.12
CA SER A 105 -10.01 -8.99 -3.24
C SER A 105 -9.14 -10.16 -2.77
N VAL A 106 -8.36 -9.98 -1.70
CA VAL A 106 -7.56 -11.05 -1.09
C VAL A 106 -8.47 -12.12 -0.48
N SER A 107 -9.52 -11.72 0.24
CA SER A 107 -10.51 -12.64 0.80
C SER A 107 -11.26 -13.41 -0.29
N LEU A 108 -11.67 -12.74 -1.36
CA LEU A 108 -12.33 -13.34 -2.52
C LEU A 108 -11.45 -14.42 -3.16
N PHE A 109 -10.18 -14.10 -3.41
CA PHE A 109 -9.23 -15.07 -3.96
C PHE A 109 -9.05 -16.30 -3.04
N ALA A 110 -8.98 -16.07 -1.73
CA ALA A 110 -8.89 -17.14 -0.73
C ALA A 110 -10.16 -18.00 -0.69
N ALA A 111 -11.35 -17.38 -0.78
CA ALA A 111 -12.63 -18.07 -0.81
C ALA A 111 -12.78 -18.92 -2.08
N GLN A 112 -12.43 -18.39 -3.26
CA GLN A 112 -12.41 -19.13 -4.51
C GLN A 112 -11.47 -20.34 -4.46
N SER A 113 -10.27 -20.13 -3.90
CA SER A 113 -9.28 -21.21 -3.73
C SER A 113 -9.79 -22.30 -2.79
N THR A 114 -10.43 -21.90 -1.68
CA THR A 114 -11.02 -22.81 -0.70
C THR A 114 -12.20 -23.58 -1.29
N SER A 115 -13.13 -22.91 -1.99
CA SER A 115 -14.26 -23.54 -2.67
C SER A 115 -13.78 -24.59 -3.69
N LYS A 116 -12.76 -24.27 -4.48
CA LYS A 116 -12.15 -25.21 -5.42
C LYS A 116 -11.52 -26.41 -4.70
N LEU A 117 -10.80 -26.18 -3.61
CA LEU A 117 -10.22 -27.24 -2.79
C LEU A 117 -11.31 -28.16 -2.24
N MET A 118 -12.38 -27.61 -1.67
CA MET A 118 -13.50 -28.38 -1.12
C MET A 118 -14.22 -29.17 -2.22
N SER A 119 -14.43 -28.59 -3.41
CA SER A 119 -14.98 -29.31 -4.56
C SER A 119 -14.10 -30.51 -4.94
N ASN A 120 -12.78 -30.35 -4.95
CA ASN A 120 -11.87 -31.45 -5.26
C ASN A 120 -11.91 -32.54 -4.17
N LEU A 121 -11.97 -32.14 -2.89
CA LEU A 121 -12.11 -33.07 -1.77
C LEU A 121 -13.42 -33.85 -1.86
N SER A 122 -14.54 -33.20 -2.19
CA SER A 122 -15.86 -33.85 -2.35
C SER A 122 -15.88 -34.94 -3.43
N LYS A 123 -14.97 -34.83 -4.40
CA LYS A 123 -14.83 -35.75 -5.55
C LYS A 123 -13.73 -36.79 -5.36
N THR A 124 -13.07 -36.79 -4.20
CA THR A 124 -11.98 -37.73 -3.94
C THR A 124 -12.53 -39.16 -3.88
N PRO A 125 -11.87 -40.13 -4.54
CA PRO A 125 -12.29 -41.53 -4.48
C PRO A 125 -12.32 -42.03 -3.03
N ASN A 126 -13.19 -43.02 -2.77
CA ASN A 126 -13.28 -43.70 -1.48
C ASN A 126 -13.77 -42.86 -0.28
N LEU A 127 -14.39 -41.68 -0.51
CA LEU A 127 -15.13 -40.99 0.54
C LEU A 127 -16.39 -41.76 0.95
N HIS A 128 -16.70 -41.73 2.25
CA HIS A 128 -18.00 -42.19 2.72
C HIS A 128 -19.10 -41.22 2.23
N SER A 129 -20.29 -41.74 1.93
CA SER A 129 -21.42 -40.95 1.40
C SER A 129 -21.73 -39.72 2.26
N GLY A 130 -21.72 -39.89 3.59
CA GLY A 130 -21.93 -38.79 4.52
C GLY A 130 -20.85 -37.71 4.48
N GLU A 131 -19.60 -38.07 4.23
CA GLU A 131 -18.49 -37.11 4.12
C GLU A 131 -18.53 -36.36 2.79
N ALA A 132 -18.91 -37.04 1.71
CA ALA A 132 -19.13 -36.41 0.42
C ALA A 132 -20.28 -35.39 0.48
N ALA A 133 -21.37 -35.72 1.18
CA ALA A 133 -22.50 -34.82 1.39
C ALA A 133 -22.10 -33.57 2.19
N THR A 134 -21.40 -33.72 3.33
CA THR A 134 -20.98 -32.55 4.13
C THR A 134 -19.99 -31.65 3.39
N LEU A 135 -19.11 -32.22 2.57
CA LEU A 135 -18.24 -31.43 1.71
C LEU A 135 -19.02 -30.70 0.60
N ALA A 136 -20.07 -31.30 0.05
CA ALA A 136 -20.94 -30.65 -0.91
C ALA A 136 -21.65 -29.43 -0.30
N ASP A 137 -22.19 -29.55 0.90
CA ASP A 137 -22.81 -28.43 1.64
C ASP A 137 -21.78 -27.31 1.88
N CYS A 138 -20.54 -27.66 2.22
CA CYS A 138 -19.47 -26.67 2.38
C CYS A 138 -19.11 -25.96 1.07
N VAL A 139 -19.15 -26.67 -0.06
CA VAL A 139 -18.91 -26.08 -1.39
C VAL A 139 -19.98 -25.06 -1.73
N GLU A 140 -21.24 -25.34 -1.43
CA GLU A 140 -22.37 -24.42 -1.62
C GLU A 140 -22.18 -23.15 -0.79
N VAL A 141 -21.95 -23.27 0.52
CA VAL A 141 -21.76 -22.13 1.43
C VAL A 141 -20.54 -21.28 1.03
N MET A 142 -19.45 -21.92 0.59
CA MET A 142 -18.30 -21.17 0.08
C MET A 142 -18.57 -20.52 -1.28
N GLY A 143 -19.41 -21.13 -2.11
CA GLY A 143 -19.91 -20.53 -3.35
C GLY A 143 -20.67 -19.23 -3.08
N ASP A 144 -21.63 -19.27 -2.16
CA ASP A 144 -22.38 -18.08 -1.74
C ASP A 144 -21.44 -16.98 -1.20
N SER A 145 -20.45 -17.39 -0.40
CA SER A 145 -19.45 -16.45 0.14
C SER A 145 -18.62 -15.79 -0.97
N VAL A 146 -18.28 -16.51 -2.04
CA VAL A 146 -17.59 -15.96 -3.21
C VAL A 146 -18.46 -14.92 -3.92
N ASP A 147 -19.74 -15.21 -4.11
CA ASP A 147 -20.68 -14.32 -4.81
C ASP A 147 -20.94 -13.03 -4.01
N GLU A 148 -21.08 -13.12 -2.69
CA GLU A 148 -21.23 -11.95 -1.80
C GLU A 148 -19.94 -11.10 -1.75
N LEU A 149 -18.77 -11.74 -1.71
CA LEU A 149 -17.49 -11.04 -1.74
C LEU A 149 -17.26 -10.33 -3.08
N GLN A 150 -17.63 -10.96 -4.19
CA GLN A 150 -17.54 -10.35 -5.52
C GLN A 150 -18.44 -9.11 -5.61
N ARG A 151 -19.70 -9.23 -5.18
CA ARG A 151 -20.61 -8.07 -5.09
C ARG A 151 -20.05 -6.95 -4.23
N SER A 152 -19.46 -7.27 -3.07
CA SER A 152 -18.83 -6.28 -2.19
C SER A 152 -17.68 -5.53 -2.87
N VAL A 153 -16.86 -6.22 -3.67
CA VAL A 153 -15.80 -5.59 -4.46
C VAL A 153 -16.40 -4.67 -5.53
N ASP A 154 -17.41 -5.15 -6.25
CA ASP A 154 -18.06 -4.41 -7.33
C ASP A 154 -18.72 -3.12 -6.80
N GLU A 155 -19.44 -3.20 -5.68
CA GLU A 155 -20.08 -2.02 -5.07
C GLU A 155 -19.07 -0.96 -4.64
N LEU A 156 -17.94 -1.37 -4.05
CA LEU A 156 -16.92 -0.41 -3.60
C LEU A 156 -16.10 0.18 -4.75
N THR A 157 -15.89 -0.58 -5.82
CA THR A 157 -15.19 -0.11 -7.02
C THR A 157 -16.08 0.77 -7.90
N LEU A 158 -17.37 0.46 -8.04
CA LEU A 158 -18.33 1.28 -8.79
C LEU A 158 -18.56 2.66 -8.16
N ARG A 159 -18.44 2.79 -6.84
CA ARG A 159 -18.43 4.10 -6.16
C ARG A 159 -17.27 5.01 -6.59
N ASP A 160 -16.26 4.54 -7.33
CA ASP A 160 -15.26 5.42 -7.96
C ASP A 160 -15.80 6.15 -9.20
N ILE A 161 -16.80 5.62 -9.89
CA ILE A 161 -17.38 6.25 -11.10
C ILE A 161 -18.37 7.36 -10.70
N LEU A 162 -19.14 7.14 -9.63
CA LEU A 162 -20.19 8.07 -9.19
C LEU A 162 -19.68 9.32 -8.45
N ILE A 163 -18.40 9.42 -8.09
CA ILE A 163 -17.83 10.60 -7.39
C ILE A 163 -17.07 11.54 -8.34
N ILE A 164 -16.84 11.15 -9.60
CA ILE A 164 -16.26 12.03 -10.64
C ILE A 164 -17.36 12.79 -11.41
N GLY A 165 -18.63 12.51 -11.11
CA GLY A 165 -19.81 13.05 -11.81
C GLY A 165 -20.59 14.15 -11.10
N ASP A 166 -20.14 14.64 -9.94
CA ASP A 166 -20.74 15.78 -9.20
C ASP A 166 -19.72 16.92 -8.99
#